data_AF-A0A7K8E5A9-F1
#
_entry.id   AF-A0A7K8E5A9-F1
#
_cell.length_a   1.000
_cell.length_b   1.000
_cell.length_c   1.000
_cell.angle_alpha   90.00
_cell.angle_beta   90.00
_cell.angle_gamma   90.00
#
_symmetry.space_group_name_H-M   'P 1'
#
loop_
_entity.id
_entity.type
_entity.pdbx_description
1 polymer ?
#
loop_
_entity_poly.entity_id
_entity_poly.type
_entity_poly.pdbx_seq_one_letter_code
_entity_poly.pdbx_strand_id
1 'polypeptide(L)'
;VDIRLVSAKTGYGVEGLISRLQRSWKCAGDVYLLGATNSGKSTLFNTLLRSDYCKSRASDIIDRATVSPWPGTTLNLLKFPIINPTCDRIFRRQERLKEEAAKTEDQLSTEEKKYLDQLKKQGYLVGRVGRTFQQQKSSAEIDFDPDLLSYSMDEDPKDPPKKHQEREEFTHNEVKDARWCFDTPGIVKEDCILNLLTEKEVKLVLPSHAIVPRTFILKPGMVLFLAALGRIDYLEGEKPAWFSVLASNLLPVHVTTLSNADTIYEKHAGQQFLKVPMGGEERMKEFPPLVPQDIRLKGIGTTEAVADIKLSSAGWVAVTAHAEEELQLRAYTPKGTALVVREPPLLPYISAIRGPRIPGTPAYRTKKPPSFVENLRTTGSR
;
A
#
# COMPACT_ATOMS: atom_id res chain seq x y z
N VAL A 1 2.19 -21.02 11.35
CA VAL A 1 1.75 -19.68 10.89
C VAL A 1 2.13 -19.55 9.42
N ASP A 2 1.20 -19.22 8.54
CA ASP A 2 1.46 -18.99 7.11
C ASP A 2 1.58 -17.48 6.87
N ILE A 3 2.51 -17.05 6.03
CA ILE A 3 2.82 -15.64 5.77
C ILE A 3 2.72 -15.39 4.27
N ARG A 4 1.94 -14.37 3.89
CA ARG A 4 1.72 -13.98 2.49
C ARG A 4 1.90 -12.50 2.29
N LEU A 5 2.59 -12.13 1.21
CA LEU A 5 2.68 -10.76 0.73
C LEU A 5 1.55 -10.51 -0.25
N VAL A 6 0.77 -9.46 0.00
CA VAL A 6 -0.38 -9.09 -0.84
C VAL A 6 -0.42 -7.58 -1.05
N SER A 7 -0.97 -7.16 -2.18
CA SER A 7 -1.35 -5.78 -2.43
C SER A 7 -2.82 -5.73 -2.80
N ALA A 8 -3.66 -5.29 -1.87
CA ALA A 8 -5.09 -5.16 -2.12
C ALA A 8 -5.42 -4.16 -3.24
N LYS A 9 -4.58 -3.13 -3.41
CA LYS A 9 -4.77 -2.08 -4.43
C LYS A 9 -4.40 -2.54 -5.84
N THR A 10 -3.31 -3.32 -5.97
CA THR A 10 -2.83 -3.79 -7.28
C THR A 10 -3.20 -5.23 -7.58
N GLY A 11 -3.89 -5.92 -6.67
CA GLY A 11 -4.32 -7.31 -6.83
C GLY A 11 -3.23 -8.37 -6.62
N TYR A 12 -1.98 -7.97 -6.44
CA TYR A 12 -0.85 -8.91 -6.29
C TYR A 12 -1.03 -9.82 -5.07
N GLY A 13 -0.83 -11.12 -5.25
CA GLY A 13 -0.88 -12.16 -4.21
C GLY A 13 -2.28 -12.46 -3.66
N VAL A 14 -3.31 -11.73 -4.09
CA VAL A 14 -4.69 -11.88 -3.56
C VAL A 14 -5.29 -13.23 -3.97
N GLU A 15 -5.12 -13.65 -5.23
CA GLU A 15 -5.59 -14.97 -5.67
C GLU A 15 -4.91 -16.12 -4.93
N GLY A 16 -3.61 -15.98 -4.64
CA GLY A 16 -2.85 -16.90 -3.80
C GLY A 16 -3.38 -16.96 -2.37
N LEU A 17 -3.69 -15.79 -1.78
CA LEU A 17 -4.32 -15.70 -0.46
C LEU A 17 -5.68 -16.41 -0.43
N ILE A 18 -6.55 -16.17 -1.42
CA ILE A 18 -7.88 -16.80 -1.49
C ILE A 18 -7.76 -18.31 -1.64
N SER A 19 -6.86 -18.79 -2.51
CA SER A 19 -6.59 -20.23 -2.67
C SER A 19 -6.14 -20.87 -1.38
N ARG A 20 -5.34 -20.15 -0.58
CA ARG A 20 -4.93 -20.64 0.72
C ARG A 20 -6.08 -20.66 1.72
N LEU A 21 -6.84 -19.56 1.83
CA LEU A 21 -8.02 -19.48 2.69
C LEU A 21 -9.01 -20.62 2.39
N GLN A 22 -9.34 -20.84 1.12
CA GLN A 22 -10.26 -21.92 0.72
C GLN A 22 -9.72 -23.32 1.05
N ARG A 23 -8.40 -23.54 0.92
CA ARG A 23 -7.77 -24.85 1.22
C ARG A 23 -7.60 -25.11 2.72
N SER A 24 -7.13 -24.12 3.47
CA SER A 24 -6.81 -24.27 4.90
C SER A 24 -8.05 -24.11 5.79
N TRP A 25 -8.95 -23.19 5.44
CA TRP A 25 -10.10 -22.85 6.26
C TRP A 25 -11.35 -23.65 5.90
N LYS A 26 -11.46 -24.14 4.65
CA LYS A 26 -12.63 -24.86 4.09
C LYS A 26 -13.94 -24.16 4.47
N CYS A 27 -14.59 -24.60 5.56
CA CYS A 27 -15.83 -24.05 6.11
C CYS A 27 -15.84 -23.95 7.65
N ALA A 28 -14.67 -23.92 8.30
CA ALA A 28 -14.55 -24.12 9.75
C ALA A 28 -15.23 -23.02 10.58
N GLY A 29 -15.46 -21.83 10.01
CA GLY A 29 -16.15 -20.74 10.70
C GLY A 29 -16.06 -19.41 9.96
N ASP A 30 -16.34 -18.33 10.68
CA ASP A 30 -16.25 -16.96 10.19
C ASP A 30 -14.79 -16.45 10.17
N VAL A 31 -14.52 -15.45 9.34
CA VAL A 31 -13.19 -14.86 9.17
C VAL A 31 -13.21 -13.40 9.61
N TYR A 32 -12.27 -13.01 10.46
CA TYR A 32 -12.15 -11.65 10.97
C TYR A 32 -10.85 -11.02 10.47
N LEU A 33 -10.97 -9.87 9.80
CA LEU A 33 -9.81 -9.09 9.38
C LEU A 33 -9.38 -8.18 10.54
N LEU A 34 -8.25 -8.51 11.18
CA LEU A 34 -7.68 -7.76 12.29
C LEU A 34 -6.42 -7.00 11.86
N GLY A 35 -6.19 -5.84 12.46
CA GLY A 35 -4.98 -5.05 12.21
C GLY A 35 -5.12 -3.56 12.49
N ALA A 36 -3.99 -2.86 12.47
CA ALA A 36 -3.92 -1.45 12.81
C ALA A 36 -4.72 -0.55 11.84
N THR A 37 -5.01 0.69 12.24
CA THR A 37 -5.49 1.71 11.30
C THR A 37 -4.48 1.91 10.16
N ASN A 38 -4.96 2.19 8.95
CA ASN A 38 -4.15 2.38 7.74
C ASN A 38 -3.32 1.16 7.27
N SER A 39 -3.54 -0.03 7.82
CA SER A 39 -2.89 -1.25 7.33
C SER A 39 -3.48 -1.81 6.02
N GLY A 40 -4.55 -1.17 5.50
CA GLY A 40 -5.20 -1.57 4.25
C GLY A 40 -6.29 -2.64 4.39
N LYS A 41 -6.84 -2.87 5.59
CA LYS A 41 -7.91 -3.87 5.83
C LYS A 41 -9.15 -3.64 4.96
N SER A 42 -9.70 -2.43 4.98
CA SER A 42 -10.90 -2.11 4.19
C SER A 42 -10.65 -2.16 2.69
N THR A 43 -9.42 -1.85 2.24
CA THR A 43 -9.01 -2.08 0.84
C THR A 43 -9.00 -3.57 0.52
N LEU A 44 -8.42 -4.41 1.39
CA LEU A 44 -8.42 -5.85 1.22
C LEU A 44 -9.83 -6.43 1.24
N PHE A 45 -10.70 -5.96 2.15
CA PHE A 45 -12.10 -6.33 2.22
C PHE A 45 -12.83 -6.04 0.91
N ASN A 46 -12.66 -4.84 0.34
CA ASN A 46 -13.24 -4.47 -0.95
C ASN A 46 -12.71 -5.32 -2.10
N THR A 47 -11.43 -5.67 -2.09
CA THR A 47 -10.85 -6.55 -3.11
C THR A 47 -11.36 -7.98 -2.97
N LEU A 48 -11.52 -8.48 -1.74
CA LEU A 48 -12.11 -9.80 -1.47
C LEU A 48 -13.59 -9.86 -1.84
N LEU A 49 -14.35 -8.80 -1.57
CA LEU A 49 -15.75 -8.64 -1.99
C LEU A 49 -15.90 -8.75 -3.51
N ARG A 50 -14.91 -8.22 -4.26
CA ARG A 50 -14.85 -8.31 -5.73
C ARG A 50 -14.27 -9.62 -6.26
N SER A 51 -13.76 -10.48 -5.40
CA SER A 51 -13.10 -11.73 -5.81
C SER A 51 -14.02 -12.95 -5.70
N ASP A 52 -13.51 -14.10 -6.14
CA ASP A 52 -14.11 -15.43 -5.96
C ASP A 52 -14.30 -15.85 -4.50
N TYR A 53 -13.79 -15.10 -3.53
CA TYR A 53 -14.02 -15.39 -2.11
C TYR A 53 -15.44 -15.06 -1.65
N CYS A 54 -16.08 -14.09 -2.30
CA CYS A 54 -17.43 -13.64 -1.98
C CYS A 54 -18.47 -14.41 -2.79
N LYS A 55 -19.69 -14.61 -2.25
CA LYS A 55 -20.81 -15.14 -3.05
C LYS A 55 -21.14 -14.18 -4.21
N SER A 56 -21.47 -14.72 -5.38
CA SER A 56 -21.61 -13.96 -6.64
C SER A 56 -22.60 -12.78 -6.58
N ARG A 57 -23.68 -12.90 -5.80
CA ARG A 57 -24.71 -11.86 -5.62
C ARG A 57 -24.33 -10.78 -4.60
N ALA A 58 -23.37 -11.06 -3.73
CA ALA A 58 -23.15 -10.25 -2.54
C ALA A 58 -22.43 -8.92 -2.81
N SER A 59 -21.72 -8.77 -3.94
CA SER A 59 -21.03 -7.50 -4.24
C SER A 59 -21.94 -6.36 -4.67
N ASP A 60 -23.14 -6.69 -5.12
CA ASP A 60 -24.09 -5.72 -5.65
C ASP A 60 -25.06 -5.27 -4.55
N ILE A 61 -25.19 -6.09 -3.50
CA ILE A 61 -26.07 -5.89 -2.34
C ILE A 61 -25.33 -5.19 -1.20
N ILE A 62 -24.04 -5.49 -0.99
CA ILE A 62 -23.29 -5.02 0.18
C ILE A 62 -22.56 -3.71 -0.13
N ASP A 63 -22.74 -2.74 0.77
CA ASP A 63 -22.02 -1.48 0.73
C ASP A 63 -20.50 -1.70 0.79
N ARG A 64 -19.78 -1.05 -0.11
CA ARG A 64 -18.31 -1.09 -0.14
C ARG A 64 -17.76 -0.43 1.11
N ALA A 65 -16.73 -1.02 1.69
CA ALA A 65 -16.04 -0.43 2.84
C ALA A 65 -15.41 0.90 2.46
N THR A 66 -15.57 1.92 3.31
CA THR A 66 -14.97 3.24 3.10
C THR A 66 -13.46 3.13 3.24
N VAL A 67 -12.73 3.48 2.18
CA VAL A 67 -11.26 3.53 2.18
C VAL A 67 -10.84 4.98 2.32
N SER A 68 -10.16 5.31 3.41
CA SER A 68 -9.53 6.62 3.58
C SER A 68 -8.14 6.48 4.19
N PRO A 69 -7.22 7.42 3.93
CA PRO A 69 -5.90 7.46 4.56
C PRO A 69 -5.95 7.92 6.02
N TRP A 70 -7.08 8.49 6.48
CA TRP A 70 -7.25 8.96 7.84
C TRP A 70 -7.62 7.79 8.77
N PRO A 71 -7.01 7.69 9.97
CA PRO A 71 -7.38 6.66 10.94
C PRO A 71 -8.87 6.70 11.31
N GLY A 72 -9.49 5.52 11.52
CA GLY A 72 -10.87 5.41 12.02
C GLY A 72 -11.97 5.29 10.95
N THR A 73 -11.64 4.85 9.73
CA THR A 73 -12.61 4.76 8.63
C THR A 73 -13.75 3.76 8.81
N THR A 74 -13.55 2.72 9.62
CA THR A 74 -14.53 1.66 9.85
C THR A 74 -15.19 1.84 11.21
N LEU A 75 -16.30 2.59 11.23
CA LEU A 75 -17.11 2.79 12.44
C LEU A 75 -18.08 1.62 12.68
N ASN A 76 -18.57 0.99 11.61
CA ASN A 76 -19.49 -0.14 11.67
C ASN A 76 -18.82 -1.44 11.19
N LEU A 77 -19.13 -2.55 11.85
CA LEU A 77 -18.69 -3.89 11.43
C LEU A 77 -19.36 -4.28 10.10
N LEU A 78 -18.62 -4.15 9.01
CA LEU A 78 -19.05 -4.60 7.69
C LEU A 78 -18.78 -6.09 7.53
N LYS A 79 -19.68 -6.78 6.82
CA LYS A 79 -19.54 -8.23 6.59
C LYS A 79 -20.07 -8.65 5.23
N PHE A 80 -19.46 -9.69 4.64
CA PHE A 80 -19.99 -10.36 3.45
C PHE A 80 -19.99 -11.88 3.59
N PRO A 81 -20.93 -12.59 2.93
CA PRO A 81 -20.99 -14.04 2.98
C PRO A 81 -19.89 -14.67 2.11
N ILE A 82 -19.14 -15.60 2.70
CA ILE A 82 -18.06 -16.35 2.06
C ILE A 82 -18.68 -17.42 1.16
N ILE A 83 -18.08 -17.64 -0.01
CA ILE A 83 -18.47 -18.74 -0.89
C ILE A 83 -18.10 -20.09 -0.25
N ASN A 84 -19.00 -21.06 -0.31
CA ASN A 84 -18.69 -22.43 0.11
C ASN A 84 -17.70 -23.07 -0.91
N PRO A 85 -16.48 -23.44 -0.51
CA PRO A 85 -15.47 -24.00 -1.40
C PRO A 85 -15.71 -25.51 -1.59
N THR A 86 -16.61 -25.87 -2.51
CA THR A 86 -16.78 -27.25 -2.95
C THR A 86 -15.61 -27.68 -3.83
N CYS A 87 -15.32 -28.99 -3.90
CA CYS A 87 -14.24 -29.52 -4.73
C CYS A 87 -14.33 -29.08 -6.20
N ASP A 88 -15.53 -29.12 -6.79
CA ASP A 88 -15.80 -28.64 -8.15
C ASP A 88 -15.46 -27.14 -8.30
N ARG A 89 -15.89 -26.29 -7.36
CA ARG A 89 -15.58 -24.86 -7.42
C ARG A 89 -14.09 -24.57 -7.28
N ILE A 90 -13.41 -25.24 -6.35
CA ILE A 90 -11.95 -25.11 -6.19
C ILE A 90 -11.25 -25.53 -7.48
N PHE A 91 -11.70 -26.62 -8.11
CA PHE A 91 -11.14 -27.15 -9.34
C PHE A 91 -11.30 -26.18 -10.52
N ARG A 92 -12.52 -25.70 -10.79
CA ARG A 92 -12.79 -24.73 -11.87
C ARG A 92 -12.00 -23.43 -11.71
N ARG A 93 -11.89 -22.93 -10.48
CA ARG A 93 -11.05 -21.75 -10.18
C ARG A 93 -9.57 -22.04 -10.46
N GLN A 94 -9.09 -23.23 -10.13
CA GLN A 94 -7.72 -23.63 -10.40
C GLN A 94 -7.44 -23.76 -11.90
N GLU A 95 -8.39 -24.21 -12.70
CA GLU A 95 -8.29 -24.21 -14.17
C GLU A 95 -8.19 -22.78 -14.72
N ARG A 96 -9.07 -21.87 -14.30
CA ARG A 96 -8.98 -20.44 -14.67
C ARG A 96 -7.59 -19.87 -14.37
N LEU A 97 -7.08 -20.09 -13.16
CA LEU A 97 -5.77 -19.56 -12.75
C LEU A 97 -4.63 -20.14 -13.60
N LYS A 98 -4.70 -21.42 -14.00
CA LYS A 98 -3.73 -22.03 -14.92
C LYS A 98 -3.80 -21.42 -16.31
N GLU A 99 -5.00 -21.19 -16.84
CA GLU A 99 -5.20 -20.54 -18.13
C GLU A 99 -4.68 -19.10 -18.12
N GLU A 100 -4.97 -18.34 -17.06
CA GLU A 100 -4.44 -16.99 -16.88
C GLU A 100 -2.92 -16.98 -16.83
N ALA A 101 -2.31 -17.91 -16.08
CA ALA A 101 -0.86 -18.06 -16.00
C ALA A 101 -0.20 -18.43 -17.34
N ALA A 102 -0.95 -19.05 -18.26
CA ALA A 102 -0.46 -19.41 -19.58
C ALA A 102 -0.50 -18.24 -20.59
N LYS A 103 -1.33 -17.22 -20.34
CA LYS A 103 -1.49 -16.06 -21.23
C LYS A 103 -0.26 -15.15 -21.17
N THR A 104 0.04 -14.50 -22.30
CA THR A 104 1.02 -13.41 -22.38
C THR A 104 0.33 -12.05 -22.36
N GLU A 105 1.07 -10.97 -22.05
CA GLU A 105 0.51 -9.60 -22.02
C GLU A 105 -0.19 -9.22 -23.33
N ASP A 106 0.30 -9.71 -24.47
CA ASP A 106 -0.23 -9.40 -25.80
C ASP A 106 -1.61 -10.00 -26.08
N GLN A 107 -1.95 -11.10 -25.42
CA GLN A 107 -3.22 -11.82 -25.60
C GLN A 107 -4.37 -11.22 -24.77
N LEU A 108 -4.11 -10.18 -23.98
CA LEU A 108 -5.11 -9.51 -23.16
C LEU A 108 -5.98 -8.55 -23.97
N SER A 109 -7.21 -8.35 -23.51
CA SER A 109 -8.12 -7.37 -24.12
C SER A 109 -7.57 -5.95 -23.97
N THR A 110 -8.00 -5.04 -24.84
CA THR A 110 -7.55 -3.63 -24.83
C THR A 110 -7.91 -2.92 -23.53
N GLU A 111 -9.04 -3.25 -22.91
CA GLU A 111 -9.48 -2.70 -21.63
C GLU A 111 -8.65 -3.22 -20.46
N GLU A 112 -8.36 -4.53 -20.45
CA GLU A 112 -7.50 -5.14 -19.44
C GLU A 112 -6.08 -4.60 -19.49
N LYS A 113 -5.54 -4.37 -20.69
CA LYS A 113 -4.23 -3.74 -20.89
C LYS A 113 -4.20 -2.32 -20.31
N LYS A 114 -5.20 -1.49 -20.62
CA LYS A 114 -5.31 -0.13 -20.06
C LYS A 114 -5.38 -0.14 -18.54
N TYR A 115 -6.16 -1.04 -17.97
CA TYR A 115 -6.27 -1.21 -16.51
C TYR A 115 -4.93 -1.63 -15.90
N LEU A 116 -4.26 -2.61 -16.52
CA LEU A 116 -2.96 -3.11 -16.09
C LEU A 116 -1.87 -2.05 -16.19
N ASP A 117 -1.87 -1.21 -17.23
CA ASP A 117 -0.96 -0.07 -17.36
C ASP A 117 -1.19 0.98 -16.27
N GLN A 118 -2.45 1.23 -15.88
CA GLN A 118 -2.76 2.08 -14.75
C GLN A 118 -2.21 1.51 -13.43
N LEU A 119 -2.29 0.19 -13.23
CA LEU A 119 -1.73 -0.48 -12.06
C LEU A 119 -0.18 -0.48 -12.07
N LYS A 120 0.45 -0.70 -13.23
CA LYS A 120 1.92 -0.60 -13.42
C LYS A 120 2.45 0.81 -13.11
N LYS A 121 1.65 1.85 -13.38
CA LYS A 121 2.00 3.22 -12.95
C LYS A 121 1.98 3.34 -11.43
N GLN A 122 1.02 2.70 -10.77
CA GLN A 122 0.81 2.80 -9.32
C GLN A 122 1.74 1.91 -8.48
N GLY A 123 2.16 0.74 -8.96
CA GLY A 123 2.90 -0.25 -8.17
C GLY A 123 3.95 -1.04 -8.97
N TYR A 124 4.87 -1.68 -8.26
CA TYR A 124 5.85 -2.61 -8.85
C TYR A 124 5.24 -3.99 -9.07
N LEU A 125 4.50 -4.48 -8.09
CA LEU A 125 3.88 -5.81 -8.12
C LEU A 125 2.41 -5.65 -8.46
N VAL A 126 2.00 -6.25 -9.57
CA VAL A 126 0.62 -6.20 -10.06
C VAL A 126 0.08 -7.61 -10.18
N GLY A 127 -1.16 -7.83 -9.75
CA GLY A 127 -1.86 -9.10 -9.90
C GLY A 127 -3.25 -8.90 -10.48
N ARG A 128 -3.81 -9.95 -11.03
CA ARG A 128 -5.17 -9.96 -11.57
C ARG A 128 -6.07 -10.71 -10.60
N VAL A 129 -7.15 -10.05 -10.20
CA VAL A 129 -8.18 -10.67 -9.36
C VAL A 129 -9.40 -10.87 -10.24
N GLY A 130 -9.76 -12.14 -10.45
CA GLY A 130 -10.85 -12.54 -11.33
C GLY A 130 -12.08 -13.05 -10.59
N ARG A 131 -13.13 -13.29 -11.36
CA ARG A 131 -14.35 -13.97 -10.92
C ARG A 131 -14.63 -15.17 -11.84
N THR A 132 -14.69 -16.35 -11.26
CA THR A 132 -15.00 -17.62 -11.91
C THR A 132 -16.51 -17.89 -11.95
N PHE A 133 -17.26 -17.47 -10.93
CA PHE A 133 -18.67 -17.85 -10.73
C PHE A 133 -19.67 -16.72 -11.03
N GLN A 134 -19.33 -15.83 -11.94
CA GLN A 134 -20.25 -14.78 -12.35
C GLN A 134 -21.39 -15.40 -13.15
N GLN A 135 -22.64 -15.27 -12.69
CA GLN A 135 -23.78 -15.50 -13.57
C GLN A 135 -23.61 -14.52 -14.72
N GLN A 136 -23.54 -15.04 -15.95
CA GLN A 136 -23.73 -14.20 -17.12
C GLN A 136 -25.04 -13.46 -16.87
N LYS A 137 -24.98 -12.13 -16.75
CA LYS A 137 -26.19 -11.34 -16.99
C LYS A 137 -26.60 -11.79 -18.38
N SER A 138 -27.72 -12.50 -18.48
CA SER A 138 -28.41 -12.59 -19.77
C SER A 138 -28.42 -11.16 -20.30
N SER A 139 -27.96 -10.98 -21.55
CA SER A 139 -28.21 -9.76 -22.29
C SER A 139 -29.60 -9.30 -21.92
N ALA A 140 -29.74 -8.08 -21.38
CA ALA A 140 -31.03 -7.57 -20.94
C ALA A 140 -31.99 -7.77 -22.12
N GLU A 141 -32.87 -8.77 -22.01
CA GLU A 141 -34.01 -8.88 -22.89
C GLU A 141 -34.78 -7.60 -22.60
N ILE A 142 -34.71 -6.67 -23.56
CA ILE A 142 -35.51 -5.47 -23.51
C ILE A 142 -36.94 -5.98 -23.60
N ASP A 143 -37.61 -6.04 -22.45
CA ASP A 143 -39.02 -6.37 -22.38
C ASP A 143 -39.76 -5.23 -23.10
N PHE A 144 -40.15 -5.49 -24.33
CA PHE A 144 -40.66 -4.50 -25.26
C PHE A 144 -42.16 -4.36 -25.00
N ASP A 145 -42.51 -3.56 -24.00
CA ASP A 145 -43.91 -3.29 -23.65
C ASP A 145 -44.46 -2.14 -24.54
N PRO A 146 -45.37 -2.42 -25.50
CA PRO A 146 -45.88 -1.41 -26.43
C PRO A 146 -46.70 -0.31 -25.73
N ASP A 147 -47.27 -0.62 -24.56
CA ASP A 147 -48.19 0.27 -23.85
C ASP A 147 -47.44 1.34 -23.03
N LEU A 148 -46.17 1.10 -22.68
CA LEU A 148 -45.29 2.07 -22.01
C LEU A 148 -44.66 3.09 -22.97
N LEU A 149 -44.77 2.85 -24.28
CA LEU A 149 -44.17 3.66 -25.35
C LEU A 149 -45.19 4.54 -26.09
N SER A 150 -46.47 4.52 -25.69
CA SER A 150 -47.49 5.36 -26.31
C SER A 150 -47.27 6.83 -25.93
N TYR A 151 -46.84 7.64 -26.91
CA TYR A 151 -46.70 9.09 -26.77
C TYR A 151 -47.97 9.80 -27.26
N SER A 152 -48.57 10.63 -26.40
CA SER A 152 -49.63 11.57 -26.77
C SER A 152 -49.02 12.92 -27.12
N MET A 153 -49.47 13.57 -28.20
CA MET A 153 -48.92 14.87 -28.66
C MET A 153 -49.15 16.03 -27.67
N ASP A 154 -49.97 15.83 -26.63
CA ASP A 154 -50.33 16.84 -25.63
C ASP A 154 -49.61 16.68 -24.27
N GLU A 155 -48.70 15.72 -24.11
CA GLU A 155 -47.88 15.57 -22.89
C GLU A 155 -46.38 15.58 -23.19
N ASP A 156 -45.61 16.37 -22.43
CA ASP A 156 -44.14 16.34 -22.48
C ASP A 156 -43.61 14.94 -22.10
N PRO A 157 -42.52 14.46 -22.74
CA PRO A 157 -41.96 13.15 -22.43
C PRO A 157 -41.53 13.08 -20.95
N LYS A 158 -42.24 12.27 -20.16
CA LYS A 158 -41.84 11.95 -18.80
C LYS A 158 -40.67 10.96 -18.89
N ASP A 159 -39.58 11.25 -18.17
CA ASP A 159 -38.52 10.27 -17.95
C ASP A 159 -39.14 8.96 -17.45
N PRO A 160 -38.68 7.78 -17.91
CA PRO A 160 -39.20 6.52 -17.43
C PRO A 160 -39.11 6.51 -15.89
N PRO A 161 -40.13 5.99 -15.18
CA PRO A 161 -40.05 5.90 -13.74
C PRO A 161 -38.77 5.16 -13.40
N LYS A 162 -37.85 5.83 -12.69
CA LYS A 162 -36.63 5.19 -12.19
C LYS A 162 -37.12 3.96 -11.43
N LYS A 163 -36.92 2.75 -12.00
CA LYS A 163 -37.14 1.50 -11.28
C LYS A 163 -36.48 1.70 -9.93
N HIS A 164 -37.28 1.74 -8.87
CA HIS A 164 -36.75 1.59 -7.53
C HIS A 164 -35.94 0.30 -7.62
N GLN A 165 -34.61 0.41 -7.56
CA GLN A 165 -33.77 -0.75 -7.34
C GLN A 165 -34.12 -1.19 -5.93
N GLU A 166 -35.16 -2.02 -5.81
CA GLU A 166 -35.37 -2.82 -4.61
C GLU A 166 -34.02 -3.47 -4.33
N ARG A 167 -33.41 -3.10 -3.20
CA ARG A 167 -32.17 -3.71 -2.76
C ARG A 167 -32.51 -5.19 -2.60
N GLU A 168 -32.05 -6.02 -3.53
CA GLU A 168 -32.21 -7.46 -3.42
C GLU A 168 -31.57 -7.89 -2.10
N GLU A 169 -32.37 -8.20 -1.09
CA GLU A 169 -31.86 -8.69 0.19
C GLU A 169 -31.53 -10.18 0.04
N PHE A 170 -30.51 -10.66 0.77
CA PHE A 170 -30.21 -12.08 0.78
C PHE A 170 -31.43 -12.86 1.28
N THR A 171 -31.78 -13.94 0.58
CA THR A 171 -32.84 -14.84 1.06
C THR A 171 -32.45 -15.43 2.41
N HIS A 172 -33.42 -15.58 3.31
CA HIS A 172 -33.20 -16.09 4.67
C HIS A 172 -32.42 -17.43 4.70
N ASN A 173 -32.65 -18.30 3.71
CA ASN A 173 -31.94 -19.58 3.56
C ASN A 173 -30.47 -19.41 3.16
N GLU A 174 -30.12 -18.38 2.37
CA GLU A 174 -28.73 -18.10 1.99
C GLU A 174 -27.90 -17.51 3.14
N VAL A 175 -28.56 -16.86 4.10
CA VAL A 175 -27.98 -16.21 5.28
C VAL A 175 -27.78 -17.21 6.43
N LYS A 176 -28.71 -18.15 6.63
CA LYS A 176 -28.75 -19.06 7.78
C LYS A 176 -27.51 -19.95 7.91
N ASP A 177 -27.03 -20.50 6.80
CA ASP A 177 -25.84 -21.37 6.76
C ASP A 177 -24.60 -20.66 6.19
N ALA A 178 -24.67 -19.33 6.00
CA ALA A 178 -23.53 -18.57 5.52
C ALA A 178 -22.45 -18.45 6.58
N ARG A 179 -21.20 -18.52 6.12
CA ARG A 179 -20.04 -18.03 6.86
C ARG A 179 -19.72 -16.62 6.43
N TRP A 180 -19.23 -15.80 7.33
CA TRP A 180 -19.06 -14.38 7.13
C TRP A 180 -17.60 -13.97 7.22
N CYS A 181 -17.21 -13.04 6.35
CA CYS A 181 -15.96 -12.31 6.46
C CYS A 181 -16.28 -10.94 7.03
N PHE A 182 -15.69 -10.58 8.16
CA PHE A 182 -15.90 -9.33 8.88
C PHE A 182 -14.71 -8.38 8.69
N ASP A 183 -14.97 -7.13 8.32
CA ASP A 183 -14.01 -6.03 8.48
C ASP A 183 -14.16 -5.46 9.89
N THR A 184 -13.09 -5.51 10.67
CA THR A 184 -13.09 -4.98 12.03
C THR A 184 -12.51 -3.57 12.09
N PRO A 185 -12.99 -2.71 13.01
CA PRO A 185 -12.39 -1.41 13.26
C PRO A 185 -10.88 -1.52 13.49
N GLY A 186 -10.12 -0.61 12.87
CA GLY A 186 -8.67 -0.64 12.98
C GLY A 186 -8.19 -0.27 14.37
N ILE A 187 -7.24 -1.05 14.89
CA ILE A 187 -6.58 -0.74 16.17
C ILE A 187 -5.69 0.49 15.97
N VAL A 188 -5.97 1.58 16.68
CA VAL A 188 -5.11 2.77 16.66
C VAL A 188 -3.87 2.45 17.50
N LYS A 189 -2.69 2.65 16.92
CA LYS A 189 -1.42 2.54 17.65
C LYS A 189 -1.06 3.89 18.22
N GLU A 190 -0.72 3.95 19.50
CA GLU A 190 -0.34 5.19 20.19
C GLU A 190 0.99 5.74 19.66
N ASP A 191 1.97 4.87 19.39
CA ASP A 191 3.33 5.27 18.96
C ASP A 191 3.45 5.68 17.47
N CYS A 192 2.33 5.99 16.82
CA CYS A 192 2.28 6.24 15.38
C CYS A 192 2.30 7.74 15.08
N ILE A 193 3.29 8.20 14.29
CA ILE A 193 3.37 9.60 13.84
C ILE A 193 2.08 10.06 13.16
N LEU A 194 1.34 9.16 12.49
CA LEU A 194 0.12 9.51 11.76
C LEU A 194 -0.96 10.14 12.65
N ASN A 195 -0.99 9.83 13.96
CA ASN A 195 -1.95 10.43 14.89
C ASN A 195 -1.61 11.89 15.21
N LEU A 196 -0.34 12.26 15.07
CA LEU A 196 0.14 13.62 15.30
C LEU A 196 -0.04 14.51 14.08
N LEU A 197 -0.37 13.96 12.91
CA LEU A 197 -0.40 14.69 11.65
C LEU A 197 -1.82 15.11 11.25
N THR A 198 -1.93 16.19 10.49
CA THR A 198 -3.19 16.63 9.88
C THR A 198 -3.53 15.80 8.65
N GLU A 199 -4.79 15.81 8.20
CA GLU A 199 -5.23 15.02 7.04
C GLU A 199 -4.40 15.31 5.76
N LYS A 200 -4.05 16.58 5.54
CA LYS A 200 -3.22 16.99 4.39
C LYS A 200 -1.80 16.43 4.49
N GLU A 201 -1.22 16.40 5.69
CA GLU A 201 0.10 15.84 5.96
C GLU A 201 0.11 14.31 5.82
N VAL A 202 -0.93 13.63 6.32
CA VAL A 202 -1.08 12.18 6.19
C VAL A 202 -1.10 11.75 4.72
N LYS A 203 -1.77 12.52 3.84
CA LYS A 203 -1.75 12.28 2.39
C LYS A 203 -0.37 12.44 1.74
N LEU A 204 0.52 13.26 2.33
CA LEU A 204 1.89 13.43 1.85
C LEU A 204 2.81 12.31 2.35
N VAL A 205 2.64 11.92 3.61
CA VAL A 205 3.44 10.89 4.27
C VAL A 205 3.13 9.51 3.74
N LEU A 206 1.84 9.18 3.56
CA LEU A 206 1.42 7.88 3.03
C LEU A 206 1.62 7.82 1.51
N PRO A 207 2.45 6.88 1.00
CA PRO A 207 2.72 6.78 -0.41
C PRO A 207 1.48 6.30 -1.18
N SER A 208 1.03 7.08 -2.16
CA SER A 208 -0.04 6.70 -3.07
C SER A 208 0.44 5.85 -4.26
N HIS A 209 1.73 5.95 -4.58
CA HIS A 209 2.43 5.26 -5.66
C HIS A 209 3.62 4.47 -5.11
N ALA A 210 4.14 3.58 -5.93
CA ALA A 210 5.33 2.79 -5.65
C ALA A 210 6.49 3.66 -5.15
N ILE A 211 7.07 3.25 -4.01
CA ILE A 211 8.17 3.97 -3.35
C ILE A 211 9.42 3.81 -4.19
N VAL A 212 9.95 4.92 -4.70
CA VAL A 212 11.22 4.91 -5.44
C VAL A 212 12.35 5.16 -4.44
N PRO A 213 13.31 4.23 -4.28
CA PRO A 213 14.41 4.43 -3.36
C PRO A 213 15.27 5.63 -3.78
N ARG A 214 15.55 6.51 -2.83
CA ARG A 214 16.41 7.69 -3.03
C ARG A 214 17.70 7.48 -2.26
N THR A 215 18.79 7.29 -2.99
CA THR A 215 20.09 6.96 -2.38
C THR A 215 20.98 8.20 -2.30
N PHE A 216 21.55 8.41 -1.12
CA PHE A 216 22.49 9.48 -0.82
C PHE A 216 23.80 8.89 -0.30
N ILE A 217 24.92 9.54 -0.59
CA ILE A 217 26.22 9.23 -0.01
C ILE A 217 26.53 10.27 1.06
N LEU A 218 26.71 9.82 2.30
CA LEU A 218 27.02 10.69 3.44
C LEU A 218 28.43 10.39 3.95
N LYS A 219 29.12 11.44 4.37
CA LYS A 219 30.39 11.37 5.09
C LYS A 219 30.16 11.58 6.59
N PRO A 220 31.10 11.17 7.45
CA PRO A 220 31.08 11.56 8.86
C PRO A 220 30.92 13.08 9.00
N GLY A 221 30.08 13.53 9.92
CA GLY A 221 29.70 14.93 10.11
C GLY A 221 28.58 15.44 9.18
N MET A 222 27.95 14.57 8.39
CA MET A 222 26.78 14.92 7.57
C MET A 222 25.46 14.41 8.19
N VAL A 223 24.38 15.10 7.87
CA VAL A 223 23.04 14.86 8.41
C VAL A 223 22.05 14.69 7.27
N LEU A 224 21.15 13.72 7.39
CA LEU A 224 20.04 13.47 6.48
C LEU A 224 18.71 13.73 7.19
N PHE A 225 17.95 14.70 6.66
CA PHE A 225 16.59 15.00 7.07
C PHE A 225 15.59 14.33 6.13
N LEU A 226 14.62 13.63 6.70
CA LEU A 226 13.40 13.21 6.03
C LEU A 226 12.27 14.11 6.53
N ALA A 227 11.93 15.14 5.74
CA ALA A 227 11.02 16.20 6.18
C ALA A 227 11.44 16.80 7.54
N ALA A 228 10.52 17.39 8.30
CA ALA A 228 10.73 17.71 9.71
C ALA A 228 10.31 16.55 10.65
N LEU A 229 10.12 15.34 10.09
CA LEU A 229 9.66 14.14 10.82
C LEU A 229 10.79 13.25 11.31
N GLY A 230 11.94 13.26 10.64
CA GLY A 230 13.05 12.40 11.02
C GLY A 230 14.39 12.98 10.58
N ARG A 231 15.40 12.76 11.41
CA ARG A 231 16.78 13.19 11.16
C ARG A 231 17.73 12.05 11.50
N ILE A 232 18.75 11.84 10.68
CA ILE A 232 19.81 10.86 10.91
C ILE A 232 21.15 11.55 10.75
N ASP A 233 21.94 11.52 11.82
CA ASP A 233 23.26 12.12 11.90
C ASP A 233 24.31 11.03 11.78
N TYR A 234 25.25 11.21 10.86
CA TYR A 234 26.43 10.34 10.76
C TYR A 234 27.55 10.95 11.61
N LEU A 235 27.77 10.42 12.80
CA LEU A 235 28.71 10.98 13.78
C LEU A 235 30.14 10.51 13.49
N GLU A 236 30.37 9.21 13.59
CA GLU A 236 31.70 8.60 13.47
C GLU A 236 31.69 7.48 12.45
N GLY A 237 32.72 7.46 11.61
CA GLY A 237 33.03 6.42 10.63
C GLY A 237 34.28 6.82 9.83
N GLU A 238 34.91 5.87 9.15
CA GLU A 238 36.16 6.11 8.41
C GLU A 238 35.90 6.50 6.95
N LYS A 239 34.82 5.97 6.38
CA LYS A 239 34.49 6.04 4.96
C LYS A 239 33.07 6.59 4.77
N PRO A 240 32.78 7.09 3.56
CA PRO A 240 31.41 7.46 3.22
C PRO A 240 30.52 6.22 3.16
N ALA A 241 29.30 6.35 3.66
CA ALA A 241 28.28 5.31 3.62
C ALA A 241 27.09 5.72 2.74
N TRP A 242 26.33 4.73 2.27
CA TRP A 242 25.14 4.97 1.47
C TRP A 242 23.87 4.84 2.31
N PHE A 243 23.00 5.83 2.17
CA PHE A 243 21.72 5.94 2.85
C PHE A 243 20.63 5.93 1.78
N SER A 244 19.92 4.81 1.67
CA SER A 244 18.81 4.63 0.74
C SER A 244 17.49 4.88 1.47
N VAL A 245 16.87 6.02 1.20
CA VAL A 245 15.61 6.45 1.80
C VAL A 245 14.44 5.82 1.06
N LEU A 246 13.65 5.02 1.77
CA LEU A 246 12.38 4.45 1.32
C LEU A 246 11.22 5.13 2.05
N ALA A 247 10.71 6.19 1.42
CA ALA A 247 9.62 7.01 1.93
C ALA A 247 8.77 7.54 0.76
N SER A 248 7.63 8.17 1.05
CA SER A 248 6.82 8.82 0.02
C SER A 248 7.63 9.81 -0.82
N ASN A 249 7.45 9.78 -2.15
CA ASN A 249 8.17 10.65 -3.09
C ASN A 249 7.83 12.14 -2.90
N LEU A 250 6.71 12.43 -2.23
CA LEU A 250 6.27 13.79 -1.93
C LEU A 250 6.97 14.40 -0.71
N LEU A 251 7.60 13.58 0.12
CA LEU A 251 8.37 14.05 1.27
C LEU A 251 9.76 14.48 0.81
N PRO A 252 10.18 15.72 1.09
CA PRO A 252 11.51 16.19 0.75
C PRO A 252 12.57 15.48 1.61
N VAL A 253 13.75 15.27 1.02
CA VAL A 253 14.92 14.75 1.71
C VAL A 253 16.03 15.76 1.55
N HIS A 254 16.62 16.19 2.65
CA HIS A 254 17.67 17.20 2.67
C HIS A 254 18.93 16.66 3.34
N VAL A 255 20.07 17.02 2.78
CA VAL A 255 21.38 16.63 3.32
C VAL A 255 22.14 17.89 3.68
N THR A 256 22.66 17.94 4.91
CA THR A 256 23.32 19.13 5.48
C THR A 256 24.53 18.70 6.33
N THR A 257 25.27 19.66 6.87
CA THR A 257 26.37 19.41 7.81
C THR A 257 25.86 19.43 9.25
N LEU A 258 26.52 18.68 10.13
CA LEU A 258 26.15 18.57 11.55
C LEU A 258 26.10 19.94 12.24
N SER A 259 27.05 20.83 11.93
CA SER A 259 27.13 22.19 12.50
C SER A 259 25.89 23.04 12.22
N ASN A 260 25.24 22.83 11.06
CA ASN A 260 24.13 23.66 10.60
C ASN A 260 22.78 22.99 10.85
N ALA A 261 22.77 21.71 11.21
CA ALA A 261 21.55 20.90 11.25
C ALA A 261 20.51 21.47 12.23
N ASP A 262 20.92 21.91 13.42
CA ASP A 262 20.02 22.52 14.40
C ASP A 262 19.45 23.85 13.91
N THR A 263 20.32 24.73 13.39
CA THR A 263 19.90 26.03 12.84
C THR A 263 18.95 25.91 11.64
N ILE A 264 19.14 24.88 10.80
CA ILE A 264 18.27 24.59 9.66
C ILE A 264 16.93 24.07 10.14
N TYR A 265 16.91 23.21 11.16
CA TYR A 265 15.67 22.71 11.73
C TYR A 265 14.86 23.86 12.33
N GLU A 266 15.46 24.72 13.14
CA GLU A 266 14.78 25.87 13.74
C GLU A 266 14.23 26.85 12.70
N LYS A 267 15.01 27.18 11.66
CA LYS A 267 14.61 28.17 10.65
C LYS A 267 13.60 27.64 9.64
N HIS A 268 13.64 26.35 9.33
CA HIS A 268 12.92 25.78 8.18
C HIS A 268 11.91 24.70 8.53
N ALA A 269 11.81 24.27 9.79
CA ALA A 269 10.74 23.39 10.22
C ALA A 269 9.38 24.08 10.06
N GLY A 270 8.43 23.38 9.45
CA GLY A 270 7.10 23.94 9.16
C GLY A 270 7.01 24.80 7.90
N GLN A 271 8.13 25.06 7.22
CA GLN A 271 8.20 25.82 5.95
C GLN A 271 8.24 24.89 4.72
N GLN A 272 8.33 25.47 3.51
CA GLN A 272 8.39 24.71 2.25
C GLN A 272 9.60 23.77 2.15
N PHE A 273 10.69 24.08 2.86
CA PHE A 273 11.94 23.33 2.79
C PHE A 273 11.84 22.00 3.57
N LEU A 274 11.56 22.04 4.88
CA LEU A 274 11.27 20.84 5.67
C LEU A 274 9.76 20.61 5.75
N LYS A 275 9.16 20.27 4.60
CA LYS A 275 7.71 20.05 4.46
C LYS A 275 7.25 18.88 5.33
N VAL A 276 6.19 19.08 6.10
CA VAL A 276 5.58 18.14 7.06
C VAL A 276 6.33 18.09 8.40
N PRO A 277 5.73 18.60 9.50
CA PRO A 277 4.40 19.24 9.58
C PRO A 277 4.29 20.53 8.74
N MET A 278 3.07 20.88 8.32
CA MET A 278 2.71 22.07 7.55
C MET A 278 1.91 23.01 8.45
N GLY A 279 2.51 24.14 8.83
CA GLY A 279 1.83 25.10 9.71
C GLY A 279 2.73 26.15 10.34
N GLY A 280 3.94 26.34 9.82
CA GLY A 280 4.88 27.33 10.33
C GLY A 280 5.31 27.07 11.79
N GLU A 281 5.73 28.14 12.45
CA GLU A 281 6.30 28.09 13.80
C GLU A 281 5.28 27.75 14.88
N GLU A 282 4.02 28.19 14.74
CA GLU A 282 2.95 27.90 15.71
C GLU A 282 2.69 26.40 15.81
N ARG A 283 2.62 25.72 14.66
CA ARG A 283 2.43 24.27 14.62
C ARG A 283 3.63 23.51 15.19
N MET A 284 4.83 24.03 15.00
CA MET A 284 6.05 23.43 15.55
C MET A 284 6.13 23.51 17.08
N LYS A 285 5.50 24.51 17.71
CA LYS A 285 5.39 24.59 19.18
C LYS A 285 4.49 23.49 19.75
N GLU A 286 3.44 23.13 19.03
CA GLU A 286 2.52 22.05 19.41
C GLU A 286 3.11 20.66 19.09
N PHE A 287 3.94 20.59 18.05
CA PHE A 287 4.54 19.33 17.61
C PHE A 287 5.60 18.84 18.61
N PRO A 288 5.64 17.54 18.95
CA PRO A 288 6.60 17.02 19.91
C PRO A 288 8.05 17.18 19.42
N PRO A 289 9.00 17.48 20.33
CA PRO A 289 10.40 17.62 19.97
C PRO A 289 10.98 16.29 19.50
N LEU A 290 12.01 16.36 18.66
CA LEU A 290 12.74 15.20 18.19
C LEU A 290 13.67 14.66 19.29
N VAL A 291 13.53 13.38 19.62
CA VAL A 291 14.34 12.68 20.62
C VAL A 291 15.46 11.92 19.91
N PRO A 292 16.73 12.10 20.33
CA PRO A 292 17.86 11.34 19.78
C PRO A 292 17.90 9.91 20.30
N GLN A 293 18.35 9.00 19.45
CA GLN A 293 18.72 7.64 19.81
C GLN A 293 20.00 7.25 19.05
N ASP A 294 20.98 6.76 19.81
CA ASP A 294 22.27 6.33 19.27
C ASP A 294 22.18 4.90 18.74
N ILE A 295 22.76 4.69 17.56
CA ILE A 295 22.76 3.42 16.83
C ILE A 295 24.21 3.13 16.42
N ARG A 296 24.66 1.90 16.67
CA ARG A 296 25.95 1.39 16.22
C ARG A 296 25.73 0.29 15.21
N LEU A 297 26.32 0.39 14.03
CA LEU A 297 26.19 -0.58 12.94
C LEU A 297 27.56 -1.06 12.50
N LYS A 298 27.65 -2.33 12.06
CA LYS A 298 28.86 -2.91 11.48
C LYS A 298 28.69 -3.17 10.00
N GLY A 299 29.57 -2.62 9.19
CA GLY A 299 29.54 -2.71 7.74
C GLY A 299 29.82 -4.12 7.21
N ILE A 300 28.98 -4.57 6.28
CA ILE A 300 29.08 -5.89 5.64
C ILE A 300 29.76 -5.76 4.28
N GLY A 301 29.40 -4.74 3.49
CA GLY A 301 29.93 -4.52 2.15
C GLY A 301 29.23 -3.43 1.36
N THR A 302 29.78 -3.08 0.20
CA THR A 302 29.29 -1.97 -0.63
C THR A 302 27.96 -2.28 -1.36
N THR A 303 27.59 -3.55 -1.45
CA THR A 303 26.42 -4.04 -2.16
C THR A 303 25.25 -4.39 -1.24
N GLU A 304 25.53 -4.73 0.01
CA GLU A 304 24.53 -5.22 0.97
C GLU A 304 24.29 -4.22 2.09
N ALA A 305 23.03 -3.84 2.27
CA ALA A 305 22.60 -3.05 3.40
C ALA A 305 22.82 -3.81 4.71
N VAL A 306 23.25 -3.09 5.74
CA VAL A 306 23.53 -3.60 7.08
C VAL A 306 22.25 -3.65 7.90
N ALA A 307 21.52 -2.54 7.91
CA ALA A 307 20.33 -2.37 8.73
C ALA A 307 19.35 -1.40 8.08
N ASP A 308 18.08 -1.54 8.46
CA ASP A 308 17.04 -0.56 8.17
C ASP A 308 16.70 0.26 9.42
N ILE A 309 16.90 1.57 9.35
CA ILE A 309 16.48 2.51 10.40
C ILE A 309 15.06 2.96 10.09
N LYS A 310 14.10 2.45 10.85
CA LYS A 310 12.68 2.77 10.67
C LYS A 310 12.32 4.08 11.36
N LEU A 311 11.97 5.08 10.57
CA LEU A 311 11.44 6.37 11.01
C LEU A 311 9.91 6.29 11.11
N SER A 312 9.43 5.41 12.00
CA SER A 312 8.01 5.13 12.23
C SER A 312 7.20 4.84 10.96
N SER A 313 6.10 5.57 10.73
CA SER A 313 5.21 5.45 9.56
C SER A 313 5.62 6.33 8.38
N ALA A 314 6.66 7.15 8.51
CA ALA A 314 7.14 8.01 7.42
C ALA A 314 7.97 7.22 6.38
N GLY A 315 8.63 6.15 6.83
CA GLY A 315 9.44 5.28 5.99
C GLY A 315 10.59 4.67 6.77
N TRP A 316 11.59 4.18 6.04
CA TRP A 316 12.85 3.72 6.62
C TRP A 316 14.02 4.11 5.74
N VAL A 317 15.20 4.14 6.34
CA VAL A 317 16.47 4.40 5.66
C VAL A 317 17.32 3.15 5.78
N ALA A 318 17.63 2.55 4.65
CA ALA A 318 18.57 1.43 4.58
C ALA A 318 20.01 1.98 4.56
N VAL A 319 20.84 1.49 5.47
CA VAL A 319 22.24 1.90 5.59
C VAL A 319 23.13 0.83 4.98
N THR A 320 23.97 1.20 4.02
CA THR A 320 24.97 0.33 3.39
C THR A 320 26.35 0.92 3.64
N ALA A 321 27.25 0.14 4.22
CA ALA A 321 28.58 0.60 4.61
C ALA A 321 29.67 -0.39 4.20
N HIS A 322 30.91 0.07 4.14
CA HIS A 322 32.03 -0.76 3.71
C HIS A 322 32.30 -1.91 4.69
N ALA A 323 32.88 -3.01 4.21
CA ALA A 323 33.23 -4.14 5.06
C ALA A 323 34.17 -3.72 6.20
N GLU A 324 33.93 -4.29 7.39
CA GLU A 324 34.72 -4.10 8.62
C GLU A 324 34.70 -2.68 9.21
N GLU A 325 33.79 -1.82 8.74
CA GLU A 325 33.62 -0.46 9.28
C GLU A 325 32.60 -0.42 10.42
N GLU A 326 32.90 0.28 11.51
CA GLU A 326 31.92 0.60 12.55
C GLU A 326 31.38 2.02 12.35
N LEU A 327 30.04 2.13 12.27
CA LEU A 327 29.34 3.40 12.07
C LEU A 327 28.60 3.76 13.35
N GLN A 328 28.82 4.98 13.82
CA GLN A 328 27.99 5.59 14.85
C GLN A 328 27.02 6.57 14.22
N LEU A 329 25.74 6.27 14.35
CA LEU A 329 24.65 7.07 13.85
C LEU A 329 23.80 7.55 15.02
N ARG A 330 23.24 8.76 14.91
CA ARG A 330 22.22 9.24 15.83
C ARG A 330 20.97 9.57 15.05
N ALA A 331 19.89 8.85 15.32
CA ALA A 331 18.61 9.07 14.67
C ALA A 331 17.65 9.79 15.61
N TYR A 332 16.83 10.65 15.04
CA TYR A 332 15.94 11.55 15.73
C TYR A 332 14.52 11.32 15.23
N THR A 333 13.59 11.07 16.15
CA THR A 333 12.16 10.91 15.86
C THR A 333 11.32 11.70 16.86
N PRO A 334 10.09 12.10 16.52
CA PRO A 334 9.24 12.87 17.42
C PRO A 334 8.95 12.09 18.70
N LYS A 335 8.93 12.78 19.85
CA LYS A 335 8.63 12.16 21.15
C LYS A 335 7.32 11.38 21.09
N GLY A 336 7.31 10.17 21.66
CA GLY A 336 6.16 9.25 21.62
C GLY A 336 6.13 8.37 20.39
N THR A 337 7.17 8.41 19.55
CA THR A 337 7.31 7.52 18.39
C THR A 337 8.44 6.51 18.62
N ALA A 338 8.20 5.25 18.26
CA ALA A 338 9.25 4.23 18.28
C ALA A 338 10.17 4.32 17.05
N LEU A 339 11.45 4.58 17.30
CA LEU A 339 12.53 4.33 16.35
C LEU A 339 12.96 2.87 16.48
N VAL A 340 12.99 2.14 15.37
CA VAL A 340 13.34 0.71 15.36
C VAL A 340 14.44 0.48 14.35
N VAL A 341 15.54 -0.13 14.80
CA VAL A 341 16.58 -0.65 13.92
C VAL A 341 16.25 -2.10 13.60
N ARG A 342 16.22 -2.44 12.32
CA ARG A 342 15.94 -3.80 11.85
C ARG A 342 17.20 -4.39 11.23
N GLU A 343 17.63 -5.50 11.82
CA GLU A 343 18.73 -6.35 11.35
C GLU A 343 18.23 -7.80 11.32
N PRO A 344 18.28 -8.50 10.18
CA PRO A 344 18.72 -8.07 8.85
C PRO A 344 17.71 -7.13 8.14
N PRO A 345 18.15 -6.33 7.16
CA PRO A 345 17.27 -5.44 6.42
C PRO A 345 16.29 -6.20 5.52
N LEU A 346 15.16 -5.58 5.20
CA LEU A 346 14.14 -6.17 4.34
C LEU A 346 14.59 -6.26 2.88
N LEU A 347 15.38 -5.28 2.43
CA LEU A 347 15.89 -5.20 1.07
C LEU A 347 17.42 -5.08 1.11
N PRO A 348 18.16 -6.19 1.23
CA PRO A 348 19.61 -6.17 1.38
C PRO A 348 20.31 -5.51 0.19
N TYR A 349 19.86 -5.74 -1.05
CA TYR A 349 20.50 -5.21 -2.25
C TYR A 349 19.94 -3.86 -2.73
N ILE A 350 19.32 -3.07 -1.84
CA ILE A 350 18.65 -1.82 -2.23
C ILE A 350 19.62 -0.77 -2.78
N SER A 351 20.88 -0.79 -2.34
CA SER A 351 21.94 0.11 -2.80
C SER A 351 22.23 -0.03 -4.29
N ALA A 352 21.95 -1.21 -4.88
CA ALA A 352 22.11 -1.47 -6.31
C ALA A 352 20.99 -0.82 -7.15
N ILE A 353 19.84 -0.51 -6.55
CA ILE A 353 18.70 0.14 -7.22
C ILE A 353 18.89 1.67 -7.21
N ARG A 354 20.01 2.13 -7.77
CA ARG A 354 20.31 3.56 -7.94
C ARG A 354 20.77 3.86 -9.36
N GLY A 355 20.47 5.07 -9.84
CA GLY A 355 20.98 5.59 -11.09
C GLY A 355 22.41 6.16 -10.94
N PRO A 356 22.93 6.86 -11.95
CA PRO A 356 24.24 7.50 -11.87
C PRO A 356 24.26 8.61 -10.81
N ARG A 357 25.45 8.87 -10.25
CA ARG A 357 25.66 9.95 -9.29
C ARG A 357 25.40 11.31 -9.96
N ILE A 358 24.71 12.20 -9.26
CA ILE A 358 24.52 13.57 -9.73
C ILE A 358 25.78 14.38 -9.38
N PRO A 359 26.49 14.95 -10.37
CA PRO A 359 27.71 15.71 -10.13
C PRO A 359 27.47 16.86 -9.14
N GLY A 360 28.41 17.10 -8.23
CA GLY A 360 28.34 18.19 -7.25
C GLY A 360 27.35 17.99 -6.09
N THR A 361 26.64 16.85 -6.01
CA THR A 361 25.68 16.58 -4.93
C THR A 361 25.94 15.23 -4.24
N PRO A 362 25.43 15.04 -3.01
CA PRO A 362 25.43 13.73 -2.34
C PRO A 362 24.39 12.76 -2.90
N ALA A 363 23.56 13.17 -3.88
CA ALA A 363 22.43 12.38 -4.36
C ALA A 363 22.75 11.54 -5.60
N TYR A 364 22.08 10.40 -5.72
CA TYR A 364 22.04 9.59 -6.93
C TYR A 364 20.72 9.82 -7.68
N ARG A 365 20.75 9.71 -9.02
CA ARG A 365 19.51 9.73 -9.81
C ARG A 365 18.64 8.55 -9.40
N THR A 366 17.33 8.77 -9.35
CA THR A 366 16.36 7.73 -9.03
C THR A 366 16.21 6.77 -10.21
N LYS A 367 16.08 5.47 -9.91
CA LYS A 367 15.77 4.43 -10.90
C LYS A 367 14.50 3.73 -10.44
N LYS A 368 13.43 3.81 -11.21
CA LYS A 368 12.20 3.09 -10.91
C LYS A 368 12.44 1.59 -11.21
N PRO A 369 12.26 0.68 -10.24
CA PRO A 369 12.36 -0.75 -10.54
C PRO A 369 11.25 -1.16 -11.53
N PRO A 370 11.53 -2.19 -12.37
CA PRO A 370 10.57 -2.65 -13.35
C PRO A 370 9.32 -3.21 -12.67
N SER A 371 8.17 -3.05 -13.32
CA SER A 371 6.91 -3.63 -12.85
C SER A 371 6.87 -5.12 -13.18
N PHE A 372 6.54 -5.95 -12.21
CA PHE A 372 6.28 -7.36 -12.34
C PHE A 372 4.76 -7.62 -12.29
N VAL A 373 4.26 -8.36 -13.27
CA VAL A 373 2.87 -8.82 -13.30
C VAL A 373 2.84 -10.31 -12.95
N GLU A 374 2.07 -10.65 -11.93
CA GLU A 374 1.85 -12.02 -11.49
C GLU A 374 1.00 -12.79 -12.52
N ASN A 375 1.30 -14.09 -12.68
CA ASN A 375 0.56 -15.01 -13.55
C ASN A 375 0.52 -14.60 -15.02
N LEU A 376 1.60 -14.04 -15.55
CA LEU A 376 1.82 -13.95 -16.99
C LEU A 376 3.17 -14.57 -17.33
N ARG A 377 3.24 -15.26 -18.47
CA ARG A 377 4.52 -15.68 -19.02
C ARG A 377 5.28 -14.44 -19.46
N THR A 378 6.40 -14.14 -18.79
CA THR A 378 7.34 -13.12 -19.25
C THR A 378 7.90 -13.54 -20.60
N THR A 379 7.62 -12.75 -21.63
CA THR A 379 8.28 -12.85 -22.94
C THR A 379 9.73 -12.37 -22.82
N GLY A 380 10.59 -13.19 -22.21
CA GLY A 380 12.03 -12.88 -22.13
C GLY A 380 12.73 -13.40 -20.89
N SER A 381 13.18 -14.65 -20.96
CA SER A 381 14.41 -15.12 -20.29
C SER A 381 15.04 -16.15 -21.23
N ARG A 382 15.93 -15.65 -22.08
CA ARG A 382 17.04 -16.41 -22.68
C ARG A 382 18.30 -15.64 -22.36
#